data_AF-A0A3D3GHR5-F1
#
_entry.id   AF-A0A3D3GHR5-F1
#
_cell.length_a   1.000
_cell.length_b   1.000
_cell.length_c   1.000
_cell.angle_alpha   90.00
_cell.angle_beta   90.00
_cell.angle_gamma   90.00
#
_symmetry.space_group_name_H-M   'P 1'
#
loop_
_entity.id
_entity.type
_entity.pdbx_description
1 polymer ?
#
loop_
_entity_poly.entity_id
_entity_poly.type
_entity_poly.pdbx_seq_one_letter_code
_entity_poly.pdbx_strand_id
1 'polypeptide(L)'
;MKNLLVILAIAIAVSGCKQRVKIINGELPEGMVSHASKFMGEYAGDLDGRPMHLTLAMEGNKVVLSSSADWLDQGCSSVTGDLKEVYVKNKKNEMILSKAVFYFDAGQCSAQVWGRELELKLKDKTPLALSVSIFARTESYWSCYGPRPYPYVEVADQSIDPSYVPGPGHPGYNPPHYPNPYDNCRNYLDTYVLSGRFSKIQ
;
A
#
# COMPACT_ATOMS: atom_id res chain seq x y z
N MET A 1 50.40 14.77 43.14
CA MET A 1 49.92 14.33 41.82
C MET A 1 48.44 13.95 41.98
N LYS A 2 47.55 14.85 41.57
CA LYS A 2 46.08 14.72 41.71
C LYS A 2 45.54 14.10 40.42
N ASN A 3 45.22 12.81 40.44
CA ASN A 3 44.58 12.15 39.31
C ASN A 3 43.07 12.38 39.39
N LEU A 4 42.59 13.24 38.49
CA LEU A 4 41.20 13.61 38.30
C LEU A 4 40.46 12.42 37.69
N LEU A 5 39.68 11.71 38.51
CA LEU A 5 38.79 10.63 38.09
C LEU A 5 37.59 11.25 37.38
N VAL A 6 37.66 11.34 36.05
CA VAL A 6 36.55 11.75 35.19
C VAL A 6 35.56 10.59 35.11
N ILE A 7 34.55 10.63 35.99
CA ILE A 7 33.37 9.78 35.90
C ILE A 7 32.53 10.33 34.74
N LEU A 8 32.75 9.78 33.54
CA LEU A 8 31.91 10.02 32.38
C LEU A 8 30.59 9.26 32.61
N ALA A 9 29.65 9.93 33.26
CA ALA A 9 28.27 9.49 33.35
C ALA A 9 27.67 9.52 31.93
N ILE A 10 27.75 8.39 31.23
CA ILE A 10 27.00 8.14 30.01
C ILE A 10 25.53 8.09 30.42
N ALA A 11 24.86 9.24 30.33
CA ALA A 11 23.42 9.34 30.36
C ALA A 11 22.88 8.61 29.13
N ILE A 12 22.65 7.30 29.26
CA ILE A 12 21.87 6.53 28.30
C ILE A 12 20.44 7.06 28.44
N ALA A 13 20.11 8.07 27.65
CA ALA A 13 18.76 8.44 27.37
C ALA A 13 18.11 7.26 26.64
N VAL A 14 17.58 6.30 27.40
CA VAL A 14 16.70 5.24 26.92
C VAL A 14 15.36 5.90 26.57
N SER A 15 15.37 6.72 25.53
CA SER A 15 14.14 7.08 24.84
C SER A 15 13.64 5.79 24.19
N GLY A 16 12.36 5.46 24.41
CA GLY A 16 11.74 4.20 23.98
C GLY A 16 11.63 4.09 22.46
N CYS A 17 12.76 3.94 21.78
CA CYS A 17 12.85 3.76 20.35
C CYS A 17 12.17 2.45 19.96
N LYS A 18 11.18 2.53 19.07
CA LYS A 18 10.69 1.35 18.37
C LYS A 18 11.85 0.79 17.57
N GLN A 19 12.34 -0.39 17.92
CA GLN A 19 13.42 -1.03 17.21
C GLN A 19 12.83 -1.85 16.05
N ARG A 20 13.31 -1.56 14.84
CA ARG A 20 13.02 -2.37 13.64
C ARG A 20 14.05 -3.48 13.59
N VAL A 21 13.57 -4.72 13.51
CA VAL A 21 14.41 -5.92 13.41
C VAL A 21 14.15 -6.54 12.05
N LYS A 22 15.19 -6.59 11.22
CA LYS A 22 15.13 -7.27 9.93
C LYS A 22 15.13 -8.77 10.15
N ILE A 23 14.29 -9.47 9.40
CA ILE A 23 14.14 -10.91 9.45
C ILE A 23 14.79 -11.52 8.21
N ILE A 24 15.51 -12.63 8.40
CA ILE A 24 16.22 -13.34 7.34
C ILE A 24 15.42 -14.61 7.06
N ASN A 25 15.03 -14.85 5.80
CA ASN A 25 14.28 -16.04 5.35
C ASN A 25 12.96 -16.30 6.11
N GLY A 26 12.34 -15.25 6.67
CA GLY A 26 11.12 -15.38 7.47
C GLY A 26 11.33 -15.88 8.91
N GLU A 27 12.57 -16.12 9.32
CA GLU A 27 12.91 -16.73 10.61
C GLU A 27 13.13 -15.72 11.73
N LEU A 28 12.40 -15.87 12.83
CA LEU A 28 12.57 -15.05 14.02
C LEU A 28 13.88 -15.40 14.74
N PRO A 29 14.61 -14.39 15.26
CA PRO A 29 15.67 -14.62 16.23
C PRO A 29 15.13 -15.37 17.45
N GLU A 30 15.93 -16.29 18.02
CA GLU A 30 15.51 -17.19 19.10
C GLU A 30 14.82 -16.46 20.27
N GLY A 31 15.35 -15.31 20.70
CA GLY A 31 14.78 -14.49 21.78
C GLY A 31 13.39 -13.90 21.50
N MET A 32 12.90 -13.95 20.26
CA MET A 32 11.59 -13.41 19.85
C MET A 32 10.52 -14.48 19.68
N VAL A 33 10.89 -15.75 19.54
CA VAL A 33 9.95 -16.84 19.23
C VAL A 33 8.86 -16.96 20.29
N SER A 34 9.23 -16.92 21.57
CA SER A 34 8.27 -16.98 22.70
C SER A 34 7.35 -15.77 22.80
N HIS A 35 7.77 -14.62 22.28
CA HIS A 35 6.94 -13.41 22.25
C HIS A 35 5.99 -13.44 21.05
N ALA A 36 6.45 -13.93 19.91
CA ALA A 36 5.65 -14.07 18.70
C ALA A 36 4.57 -15.14 18.83
N SER A 37 4.85 -16.24 19.53
CA SER A 37 3.91 -17.35 19.73
C SER A 37 2.58 -16.92 20.34
N LYS A 38 2.56 -15.85 21.16
CA LYS A 38 1.34 -15.26 21.74
C LYS A 38 0.33 -14.82 20.66
N PHE A 39 0.82 -14.39 19.50
CA PHE A 39 0.01 -13.91 18.37
C PHE A 39 -0.37 -15.01 17.38
N MET A 40 0.08 -16.26 17.57
CA MET A 40 -0.26 -17.34 16.65
C MET A 40 -1.69 -17.81 16.84
N GLY A 41 -2.37 -18.18 15.75
CA GLY A 41 -3.72 -18.70 15.74
C GLY A 41 -4.53 -18.20 14.55
N GLU A 42 -5.83 -18.48 14.62
CA GLU A 42 -6.80 -18.08 13.59
C GLU A 42 -7.47 -16.76 13.98
N TYR A 43 -7.79 -15.97 12.96
CA TYR A 43 -8.38 -14.65 13.11
C TYR A 43 -9.51 -14.48 12.10
N ALA A 44 -10.65 -13.97 12.54
CA ALA A 44 -11.77 -13.59 11.68
C ALA A 44 -11.92 -12.07 11.64
N GLY A 45 -12.29 -11.55 10.47
CA GLY A 45 -12.51 -10.13 10.27
C GLY A 45 -12.91 -9.83 8.84
N ASP A 46 -12.71 -8.58 8.45
CA ASP A 46 -12.85 -8.14 7.07
C ASP A 46 -11.62 -7.34 6.62
N LEU A 47 -11.35 -7.40 5.32
CA LEU A 47 -10.40 -6.54 4.63
C LEU A 47 -11.17 -5.75 3.57
N ASP A 48 -11.25 -4.44 3.77
CA ASP A 48 -12.03 -3.54 2.91
C ASP A 48 -13.49 -4.00 2.73
N GLY A 49 -14.12 -4.43 3.83
CA GLY A 49 -15.51 -4.91 3.83
C GLY A 49 -15.70 -6.34 3.33
N ARG A 50 -14.64 -7.04 2.92
CA ARG A 50 -14.71 -8.46 2.52
C ARG A 50 -14.37 -9.39 3.69
N PRO A 51 -15.29 -10.28 4.11
CA PRO A 51 -15.02 -11.25 5.16
C PRO A 51 -13.84 -12.15 4.81
N MET A 52 -12.92 -12.35 5.76
CA MET A 52 -11.74 -13.18 5.55
C MET A 52 -11.29 -13.81 6.88
N HIS A 53 -10.76 -15.04 6.78
CA HIS A 53 -10.06 -15.70 7.87
C HIS A 53 -8.56 -15.65 7.61
N LEU A 54 -7.79 -15.36 8.65
CA LEU A 54 -6.33 -15.34 8.61
C LEU A 54 -5.79 -16.37 9.57
N THR A 55 -4.72 -17.06 9.18
CA THR A 55 -3.98 -17.94 10.08
C THR A 55 -2.54 -17.44 10.16
N LEU A 56 -2.12 -17.12 11.39
CA LEU A 56 -0.74 -16.79 11.70
C LEU A 56 -0.12 -17.98 12.45
N ALA A 57 0.89 -18.61 11.88
CA ALA A 57 1.47 -19.85 12.39
C ALA A 57 3.00 -19.79 12.47
N MET A 58 3.57 -20.70 13.27
CA MET A 58 5.01 -20.95 13.34
C MET A 58 5.34 -22.28 12.67
N GLU A 59 6.30 -22.26 11.75
CA GLU A 59 6.95 -23.45 11.20
C GLU A 59 8.40 -23.46 11.71
N GLY A 60 8.63 -24.10 12.86
CA GLY A 60 9.89 -23.95 13.59
C GLY A 60 10.04 -22.52 14.13
N ASN A 61 11.04 -21.77 13.66
CA ASN A 61 11.24 -20.35 13.96
C ASN A 61 10.69 -19.42 12.86
N LYS A 62 10.14 -19.97 11.76
CA LYS A 62 9.58 -19.21 10.65
C LYS A 62 8.13 -18.81 10.93
N VAL A 63 7.78 -17.55 10.67
CA VAL A 63 6.38 -17.07 10.77
C VAL A 63 5.73 -17.14 9.41
N VAL A 64 4.57 -17.78 9.33
CA VAL A 64 3.76 -17.90 8.11
C VAL A 64 2.40 -17.23 8.34
N LEU A 65 2.02 -16.36 7.40
CA LEU A 65 0.69 -15.75 7.33
C LEU A 65 -0.04 -16.30 6.11
N SER A 66 -1.24 -16.80 6.33
CA SER A 66 -2.14 -17.28 5.27
C SER A 66 -3.54 -16.68 5.43
N SER A 67 -4.27 -16.64 4.33
CA SER A 67 -5.65 -16.17 4.25
C SER A 67 -6.55 -17.23 3.64
N SER A 68 -7.83 -17.23 4.01
CA SER A 68 -8.85 -18.12 3.42
C SER A 68 -9.30 -17.71 2.02
N ALA A 69 -8.95 -16.49 1.60
CA ALA A 69 -9.32 -15.90 0.32
C ALA A 69 -8.16 -15.03 -0.21
N ASP A 70 -8.25 -14.66 -1.49
CA ASP A 70 -7.30 -13.72 -2.10
C ASP A 70 -7.34 -12.36 -1.39
N TRP A 71 -6.17 -11.76 -1.14
CA TRP A 71 -6.05 -10.48 -0.44
C TRP A 71 -6.64 -9.29 -1.22
N LEU A 72 -6.62 -9.36 -2.55
CA LEU A 72 -6.95 -8.23 -3.43
C LEU A 72 -8.30 -8.38 -4.12
N ASP A 73 -8.57 -9.51 -4.75
CA ASP A 73 -9.87 -9.92 -5.28
C ASP A 73 -9.77 -11.35 -5.85
N GLN A 74 -10.92 -11.99 -6.11
CA GLN A 74 -10.93 -13.27 -6.81
C GLN A 74 -10.23 -13.13 -8.17
N GLY A 75 -9.28 -14.03 -8.44
CA GLY A 75 -8.51 -14.06 -9.69
C GLY A 75 -7.16 -13.35 -9.65
N CYS A 76 -6.89 -12.50 -8.66
CA CYS A 76 -5.57 -11.86 -8.55
C CYS A 76 -4.45 -12.88 -8.30
N SER A 77 -4.75 -14.01 -7.67
CA SER A 77 -3.77 -15.01 -7.22
C SER A 77 -2.69 -14.37 -6.35
N SER A 78 -3.09 -13.46 -5.46
CA SER A 78 -2.17 -12.75 -4.58
C SER A 78 -1.63 -13.68 -3.49
N VAL A 79 -0.36 -13.50 -3.13
CA VAL A 79 0.32 -14.36 -2.15
C VAL A 79 1.07 -13.55 -1.11
N THR A 80 1.06 -14.07 0.12
CA THR A 80 1.93 -13.59 1.18
C THR A 80 3.25 -14.33 1.11
N GLY A 81 4.36 -13.58 1.07
CA GLY A 81 5.71 -14.13 1.14
C GLY A 81 6.23 -14.17 2.57
N ASP A 82 7.55 -14.31 2.70
CA ASP A 82 8.21 -14.43 3.99
C ASP A 82 8.06 -13.19 4.88
N LEU A 83 8.14 -13.40 6.19
CA LEU A 83 8.28 -12.31 7.15
C LEU A 83 9.57 -11.53 6.86
N LYS A 84 9.41 -10.22 6.60
CA LYS A 84 10.50 -9.31 6.26
C LYS A 84 11.09 -8.62 7.48
N GLU A 85 10.22 -8.19 8.40
CA GLU A 85 10.63 -7.43 9.57
C GLU A 85 9.57 -7.39 10.68
N VAL A 86 10.04 -7.14 11.90
CA VAL A 86 9.20 -6.91 13.06
C VAL A 86 9.58 -5.61 13.77
N TYR A 87 8.60 -4.97 14.37
CA TYR A 87 8.76 -3.77 15.18
C TYR A 87 8.55 -4.10 16.64
N VAL A 88 9.63 -3.95 17.39
CA VAL A 88 9.71 -4.24 18.80
C VAL A 88 9.70 -2.94 19.59
N LYS A 89 8.95 -2.90 20.68
CA LYS A 89 9.01 -1.83 21.68
C LYS A 89 9.47 -2.41 22.99
N ASN A 90 10.47 -1.80 23.59
CA ASN A 90 10.86 -2.14 24.96
C ASN A 90 10.09 -1.25 25.92
N LYS A 91 9.31 -1.85 26.83
CA LYS A 91 8.58 -1.13 27.88
C LYS A 91 8.80 -1.86 29.20
N LYS A 92 9.41 -1.20 30.18
CA LYS A 92 9.66 -1.76 31.52
C LYS A 92 10.34 -3.15 31.50
N ASN A 93 11.38 -3.30 30.68
CA ASN A 93 12.10 -4.57 30.45
C ASN A 93 11.28 -5.69 29.78
N GLU A 94 10.08 -5.40 29.28
CA GLU A 94 9.31 -6.33 28.46
C GLU A 94 9.44 -5.98 26.98
N MET A 95 9.65 -7.01 26.16
CA MET A 95 9.65 -6.94 24.71
C MET A 95 8.22 -7.03 24.18
N ILE A 96 7.75 -5.97 23.51
CA ILE A 96 6.40 -5.91 22.94
C ILE A 96 6.49 -5.87 21.41
N LEU A 97 6.03 -6.94 20.75
CA LEU A 97 5.85 -6.96 19.29
C LEU A 97 4.63 -6.10 18.93
N SER A 98 4.82 -5.12 18.06
CA SER A 98 3.78 -4.13 17.72
C SER A 98 3.40 -4.11 16.25
N LYS A 99 4.27 -4.58 15.37
CA LYS A 99 4.01 -4.70 13.94
C LYS A 99 4.89 -5.80 13.34
N ALA A 100 4.35 -6.51 12.36
CA ALA A 100 5.08 -7.42 11.48
C ALA A 100 4.83 -6.99 10.02
N VAL A 101 5.82 -7.17 9.16
CA VAL A 101 5.70 -6.88 7.72
C VAL A 101 6.12 -8.10 6.95
N PHE A 102 5.26 -8.54 6.03
CA PHE A 102 5.51 -9.64 5.12
C PHE A 102 5.75 -9.10 3.73
N TYR A 103 6.53 -9.84 2.93
CA TYR A 103 6.50 -9.63 1.49
C TYR A 103 5.11 -9.94 0.94
N PHE A 104 4.72 -9.23 -0.11
CA PHE A 104 3.43 -9.40 -0.73
C PHE A 104 3.57 -9.35 -2.25
N ASP A 105 2.96 -10.31 -2.92
CA ASP A 105 2.84 -10.33 -4.37
C ASP A 105 1.35 -10.22 -4.75
N ALA A 106 1.05 -9.23 -5.58
CA ALA A 106 -0.29 -8.97 -6.08
C ALA A 106 -0.72 -9.90 -7.22
N GLY A 107 0.21 -10.73 -7.72
CA GLY A 107 -0.04 -11.68 -8.80
C GLY A 107 -0.50 -10.99 -10.08
N GLN A 108 -1.64 -11.45 -10.62
CA GLN A 108 -2.25 -10.93 -11.84
C GLN A 108 -2.68 -9.46 -11.69
N CYS A 109 -2.92 -8.99 -10.46
CA CYS A 109 -3.33 -7.61 -10.17
C CYS A 109 -2.14 -6.66 -9.93
N SER A 110 -0.90 -7.10 -10.20
CA SER A 110 0.32 -6.31 -9.99
C SER A 110 0.41 -5.01 -10.82
N ALA A 111 -0.34 -4.90 -11.92
CA ALA A 111 -0.44 -3.66 -12.69
C ALA A 111 -1.19 -2.55 -11.93
N GLN A 112 -2.18 -2.93 -11.12
CA GLN A 112 -2.99 -2.02 -10.31
C GLN A 112 -2.43 -1.89 -8.89
N VAL A 113 -1.83 -2.95 -8.34
CA VAL A 113 -1.31 -2.97 -6.97
C VAL A 113 0.21 -2.95 -6.94
N TRP A 114 0.75 -1.80 -6.54
CA TRP A 114 2.21 -1.58 -6.44
C TRP A 114 2.79 -1.95 -5.08
N GLY A 115 1.95 -2.10 -4.05
CA GLY A 115 2.40 -2.60 -2.76
C GLY A 115 3.13 -3.94 -2.91
N ARG A 116 4.27 -4.03 -2.24
CA ARG A 116 5.07 -5.24 -2.13
C ARG A 116 5.20 -5.71 -0.68
N GLU A 117 4.40 -5.11 0.20
CA GLU A 117 4.41 -5.33 1.62
C GLU A 117 2.99 -5.42 2.16
N LEU A 118 2.79 -6.40 3.04
CA LEU A 118 1.60 -6.56 3.84
C LEU A 118 1.97 -6.32 5.29
N GLU A 119 1.34 -5.32 5.91
CA GLU A 119 1.61 -4.96 7.29
C GLU A 119 0.56 -5.53 8.24
N LEU A 120 1.01 -6.19 9.30
CA LEU A 120 0.18 -6.56 10.45
C LEU A 120 0.51 -5.64 11.62
N LYS A 121 -0.46 -4.87 12.10
CA LYS A 121 -0.36 -4.16 13.38
C LYS A 121 -0.90 -5.05 14.48
N LEU A 122 -0.03 -5.40 15.42
CA LEU A 122 -0.33 -6.32 16.52
C LEU A 122 -0.84 -5.51 17.72
N LYS A 123 -2.03 -5.86 18.22
CA LYS A 123 -2.58 -5.28 19.44
C LYS A 123 -2.75 -6.37 20.48
N ASP A 124 -1.92 -6.31 21.50
CA ASP A 124 -2.04 -7.13 22.70
C ASP A 124 -3.21 -6.61 23.54
N LYS A 125 -4.41 -7.09 23.18
CA LYS A 125 -5.70 -6.87 23.84
C LYS A 125 -6.41 -8.22 23.94
N THR A 126 -7.46 -8.30 24.74
CA THR A 126 -8.29 -9.51 24.83
C THR A 126 -9.68 -9.19 24.23
N PRO A 127 -10.11 -9.85 23.13
CA PRO A 127 -9.34 -10.80 22.32
C PRO A 127 -8.21 -10.12 21.53
N LEU A 128 -7.19 -10.90 21.17
CA LEU A 128 -6.06 -10.42 20.36
C LEU A 128 -6.59 -9.87 19.04
N ALA A 129 -6.10 -8.69 18.65
CA ALA A 129 -6.57 -8.02 17.45
C ALA A 129 -5.40 -7.71 16.51
N LEU A 130 -5.64 -7.93 15.21
CA LEU A 130 -4.73 -7.57 14.13
C LEU A 130 -5.38 -6.47 13.30
N SER A 131 -4.56 -5.58 12.76
CA SER A 131 -4.98 -4.72 11.65
C SER A 131 -4.06 -4.98 10.47
N VAL A 132 -4.66 -5.34 9.34
CA VAL A 132 -3.94 -5.58 8.09
C VAL A 132 -3.95 -4.29 7.29
N SER A 133 -2.85 -3.98 6.62
CA SER A 133 -2.85 -2.98 5.55
C SER A 133 -1.96 -3.40 4.39
N ILE A 134 -2.49 -3.24 3.17
CA ILE A 134 -1.78 -3.42 1.90
C ILE A 134 -1.78 -2.07 1.19
N PHE A 135 -0.61 -1.62 0.76
CA PHE A 135 -0.49 -0.38 0.01
C PHE A 135 -0.88 -0.62 -1.44
N ALA A 136 -2.01 -0.08 -1.90
CA ALA A 136 -2.43 -0.22 -3.28
C ALA A 136 -2.35 1.13 -4.00
N ARG A 137 -1.97 1.12 -5.28
CA ARG A 137 -2.05 2.31 -6.13
C ARG A 137 -3.44 2.33 -6.76
N THR A 138 -4.13 3.47 -6.81
CA THR A 138 -5.32 3.59 -7.67
C THR A 138 -4.94 4.09 -9.05
N GLU A 139 -5.80 3.75 -10.00
CA GLU A 139 -5.74 4.12 -11.41
C GLU A 139 -5.42 5.61 -11.59
N SER A 140 -4.53 5.92 -12.53
CA SER A 140 -4.46 7.27 -13.06
C SER A 140 -5.66 7.47 -13.97
N TYR A 141 -6.68 8.17 -13.47
CA TYR A 141 -7.72 8.71 -14.33
C TYR A 141 -7.29 10.10 -14.82
N TRP A 142 -7.37 10.29 -16.13
CA TRP A 142 -7.16 11.58 -16.76
C TRP A 142 -8.45 12.38 -16.67
N SER A 143 -8.50 13.34 -15.75
CA SER A 143 -9.56 14.35 -15.79
C SER A 143 -9.14 15.42 -16.78
N CYS A 144 -9.62 15.31 -18.01
CA CYS A 144 -9.49 16.35 -19.00
C CYS A 144 -10.64 17.34 -18.79
N TYR A 145 -10.34 18.51 -18.23
CA TYR A 145 -11.27 19.62 -18.28
C TYR A 145 -11.23 20.18 -19.70
N GLY A 146 -12.13 19.69 -20.56
CA GLY A 146 -12.40 20.38 -21.81
C GLY A 146 -12.90 21.80 -21.49
N PRO A 147 -12.64 22.81 -22.35
CA PRO A 147 -13.49 23.99 -22.34
C PRO A 147 -14.94 23.49 -22.41
N ARG A 148 -15.84 24.06 -21.60
CA ARG A 148 -17.28 23.76 -21.71
C ARG A 148 -17.63 23.74 -23.20
N PRO A 149 -18.46 22.81 -23.70
CA PRO A 149 -18.91 22.89 -25.07
C PRO A 149 -19.38 24.33 -25.26
N TYR A 150 -18.67 25.08 -26.11
CA TYR A 150 -19.17 26.37 -26.56
C TYR A 150 -20.61 26.09 -26.99
N PRO A 151 -21.59 26.93 -26.61
CA PRO A 151 -22.96 26.73 -27.10
C PRO A 151 -22.84 26.49 -28.59
N TYR A 152 -23.41 25.37 -29.06
CA TYR A 152 -23.44 25.02 -30.47
C TYR A 152 -23.79 26.31 -31.21
N VAL A 153 -22.81 26.93 -31.86
CA VAL A 153 -23.12 27.89 -32.90
C VAL A 153 -23.69 26.96 -33.95
N GLU A 154 -25.02 26.95 -34.08
CA GLU A 154 -25.66 26.45 -35.29
C GLU A 154 -24.88 27.09 -36.43
N VAL A 155 -24.02 26.30 -37.06
CA VAL A 155 -23.40 26.71 -38.31
C VAL A 155 -24.60 26.76 -39.23
N ALA A 156 -25.12 27.98 -39.44
CA ALA A 156 -26.17 28.23 -40.40
C ALA A 156 -25.76 27.50 -41.67
N ASP A 157 -26.65 26.61 -42.09
CA ASP A 157 -26.61 25.81 -43.31
C ASP A 157 -25.92 26.60 -44.44
N GLN A 158 -24.61 26.43 -44.55
CA GLN A 158 -23.89 26.85 -45.74
C GLN A 158 -24.12 25.71 -46.70
N SER A 159 -25.16 25.88 -47.50
CA SER A 159 -25.35 25.16 -48.76
C SER A 159 -24.01 25.10 -49.46
N ILE A 160 -23.37 23.93 -49.38
CA ILE A 160 -22.12 23.65 -50.07
C ILE A 160 -22.47 23.71 -51.54
N ASP A 161 -22.05 24.79 -52.20
CA ASP A 161 -22.09 24.89 -53.65
C ASP A 161 -21.19 23.76 -54.20
N PRO A 162 -21.75 22.75 -54.87
CA PRO A 162 -21.00 21.60 -55.36
C PRO A 162 -20.04 21.97 -56.50
N SER A 163 -20.02 23.22 -56.95
CA SER A 163 -19.09 23.72 -57.98
C SER A 163 -17.76 24.25 -57.43
N TYR A 164 -17.55 24.27 -56.11
CA TYR A 164 -16.25 24.67 -55.54
C TYR A 164 -15.17 23.58 -55.73
N VAL A 165 -14.40 23.70 -56.82
CA VAL A 165 -13.16 22.96 -57.02
C VAL A 165 -12.03 23.75 -56.34
N PRO A 166 -11.35 23.21 -55.31
CA PRO A 166 -10.24 23.91 -54.70
C PRO A 166 -9.10 24.06 -55.71
N GLY A 167 -8.85 25.30 -56.15
CA GLY A 167 -7.72 25.64 -57.01
C GLY A 167 -6.38 25.43 -56.29
N PRO A 168 -5.29 25.17 -57.02
CA PRO A 168 -3.98 24.97 -56.42
C PRO A 168 -3.44 26.29 -55.86
N GLY A 169 -3.25 26.34 -54.54
CA GLY A 169 -2.31 27.24 -53.89
C GLY A 169 -2.82 28.65 -53.59
N HIS A 170 -3.57 28.80 -52.51
CA HIS A 170 -3.50 30.04 -51.72
C HIS A 170 -2.41 29.87 -50.64
N PRO A 171 -1.30 30.61 -50.72
CA PRO A 171 -0.33 30.69 -49.63
C PRO A 171 -0.95 31.56 -48.53
N GLY A 172 -1.40 30.95 -47.43
CA GLY A 172 -1.85 31.73 -46.27
C GLY A 172 -2.79 31.04 -45.30
N TYR A 173 -3.31 29.85 -45.58
CA TYR A 173 -4.13 29.14 -44.61
C TYR A 173 -3.23 28.35 -43.64
N ASN A 174 -2.77 29.01 -42.58
CA ASN A 174 -2.34 28.29 -41.38
C ASN A 174 -3.62 27.74 -40.74
N PRO A 175 -3.84 26.41 -40.70
CA PRO A 175 -4.95 25.87 -39.96
C PRO A 175 -4.85 26.37 -38.52
N PRO A 176 -5.96 26.77 -37.89
CA PRO A 176 -5.94 27.18 -36.50
C PRO A 176 -5.26 26.09 -35.68
N HIS A 177 -4.26 26.49 -34.89
CA HIS A 177 -3.53 25.59 -34.02
C HIS A 177 -4.54 25.10 -32.98
N TYR A 178 -5.15 23.95 -33.20
CA TYR A 178 -6.02 23.35 -32.21
C TYR A 178 -5.13 22.97 -31.02
N PRO A 179 -5.37 23.54 -29.82
CA PRO A 179 -4.64 23.13 -28.64
C PRO A 179 -4.83 21.62 -28.48
N ASN A 180 -3.74 20.93 -28.15
CA ASN A 180 -3.80 19.50 -27.99
C ASN A 180 -4.85 19.23 -26.89
N PRO A 181 -5.90 18.44 -27.14
CA PRO A 181 -6.93 18.15 -26.14
C PRO A 181 -6.34 17.52 -24.87
N TYR A 182 -5.10 17.03 -24.92
CA TYR A 182 -4.35 16.51 -23.79
C TYR A 182 -3.64 17.58 -22.93
N ASP A 183 -3.53 18.83 -23.36
CA ASP A 183 -2.81 19.89 -22.63
C ASP A 183 -3.50 20.26 -21.29
N ASN A 184 -4.80 19.96 -21.13
CA ASN A 184 -5.58 20.23 -19.92
C ASN A 184 -5.92 18.98 -19.10
N CYS A 185 -5.31 17.83 -19.40
CA CYS A 185 -5.56 16.62 -18.64
C CYS A 185 -4.67 16.61 -17.39
N ARG A 186 -5.29 16.69 -16.20
CA ARG A 186 -4.58 16.42 -14.95
C ARG A 186 -4.64 14.93 -14.66
N ASN A 187 -3.47 14.36 -14.39
CA ASN A 187 -3.34 13.03 -13.84
C ASN A 187 -3.55 13.12 -12.33
N TYR A 188 -4.65 12.55 -11.85
CA TYR A 188 -4.90 12.40 -10.42
C TYR A 188 -4.36 11.04 -9.98
N LEU A 189 -3.48 11.06 -8.99
CA LEU A 189 -2.98 9.88 -8.32
C LEU A 189 -3.69 9.75 -6.99
N ASP A 190 -4.73 8.92 -6.97
CA ASP A 190 -5.26 8.46 -5.69
C ASP A 190 -4.42 7.29 -5.19
N THR A 191 -4.17 7.30 -3.89
CA THR A 191 -3.48 6.21 -3.20
C THR A 191 -4.46 5.68 -2.18
N TYR A 192 -4.79 4.40 -2.26
CA TYR A 192 -5.67 3.75 -1.29
C TYR A 192 -4.92 2.67 -0.53
N VAL A 193 -5.28 2.51 0.74
CA VAL A 193 -4.74 1.44 1.58
C VAL A 193 -5.88 0.50 1.86
N LEU A 194 -5.82 -0.70 1.29
CA LEU A 194 -6.71 -1.78 1.68
C LEU A 194 -6.42 -2.06 3.15
N SER A 195 -7.42 -1.93 4.01
CA SER A 195 -7.23 -2.10 5.45
C SER A 195 -8.36 -2.89 6.07
N GLY A 196 -8.00 -3.66 7.09
CA GLY A 196 -8.91 -4.60 7.72
C GLY A 196 -8.63 -4.74 9.21
N ARG A 197 -9.65 -5.22 9.94
CA ARG A 197 -9.52 -5.52 11.38
C ARG A 197 -9.95 -6.96 11.62
N PHE A 198 -9.10 -7.68 12.35
CA PHE A 198 -9.31 -9.08 12.63
C PHE A 198 -9.21 -9.33 14.14
N SER A 199 -10.06 -10.21 14.64
CA SER A 199 -10.07 -10.67 16.03
C SER A 199 -9.74 -12.16 16.07
N LYS A 200 -8.93 -12.57 17.04
CA LYS A 200 -8.56 -13.97 17.21
C LYS A 200 -9.80 -14.81 17.53
N ILE A 201 -9.95 -15.94 16.86
CA ILE A 201 -10.98 -16.94 17.12
C ILE A 201 -10.43 -17.91 18.17
N GLN A 202 -11.24 -18.27 19.17
CA GLN A 202 -10.84 -19.15 20.27
C GLN A 202 -10.62 -20.59 19.82
#